data_AF-A0A0M4KXU6-F1
#
_entry.id   AF-A0A0M4KXU6-F1
#
_cell.length_a   1.000
_cell.length_b   1.000
_cell.length_c   1.000
_cell.angle_alpha   90.00
_cell.angle_beta   90.00
_cell.angle_gamma   90.00
#
_symmetry.space_group_name_H-M   'P 1'
#
loop_
_entity.id
_entity.type
_entity.pdbx_description
1 polymer ?
#
loop_
_entity_poly.entity_id
_entity_poly.type
_entity_poly.pdbx_seq_one_letter_code
_entity_poly.pdbx_strand_id
1 'polypeptide(L)'
;RGDWLTQGPAVEAFERALCERTGAAHAVSCANGTAALHLAALALGLGPGDAVVVPSVTFLATANAARYAGAEVAFADVDPETGLMGPEQAEAAMERAARAGWRVRALVPVHFAGQTADRTGLGALAARHGLAVIEDACHAIGSVDVMPDGRALPVGSGAFGTLTAFSFHPVKTIAAGEGGAVTTNDADLAARLRRFRNHGMEREPAGFEDHEAAFAAEGIANPWYYEMAEPGFNYRLTD
;
A
#
# COMPACT_ATOMS: atom_id res chain seq x y z
N ARG A 1 9.90 28.13 -0.98
CA ARG A 1 9.57 29.01 -2.11
C ARG A 1 9.70 28.16 -3.36
N GLY A 2 8.63 28.05 -4.13
CA GLY A 2 8.52 27.29 -5.38
C GLY A 2 7.16 27.63 -6.00
N ASP A 3 6.95 27.26 -7.26
CA ASP A 3 5.69 27.53 -7.96
C ASP A 3 4.55 26.61 -7.50
N TRP A 4 4.89 25.55 -6.78
CA TRP A 4 3.98 24.52 -6.29
C TRP A 4 4.02 24.47 -4.77
N LEU A 5 2.83 24.34 -4.16
CA LEU A 5 2.65 24.23 -2.71
C LEU A 5 1.88 22.96 -2.32
N THR A 6 1.35 22.19 -3.27
CA THR A 6 0.54 20.99 -2.97
C THR A 6 0.98 19.85 -3.86
N GLN A 7 0.46 19.70 -5.07
CA GLN A 7 0.99 18.73 -6.02
C GLN A 7 1.91 19.45 -7.01
N GLY A 8 3.06 18.86 -7.31
CA GLY A 8 4.02 19.40 -8.26
C GLY A 8 5.07 18.38 -8.68
N PRO A 9 6.15 18.83 -9.34
CA PRO A 9 7.17 17.96 -9.91
C PRO A 9 8.07 17.29 -8.85
N ALA A 10 8.12 17.78 -7.61
CA ALA A 10 8.93 17.17 -6.57
C ALA A 10 8.32 15.84 -6.10
N VAL A 11 6.99 15.75 -6.03
CA VAL A 11 6.29 14.49 -5.74
C VAL A 11 6.61 13.42 -6.78
N GLU A 12 6.59 13.76 -8.08
CA GLU A 12 6.94 12.80 -9.15
C GLU A 12 8.42 12.40 -9.10
N ALA A 13 9.31 13.35 -8.81
CA ALA A 13 10.74 13.06 -8.64
C ALA A 13 10.97 12.12 -7.46
N PHE A 14 10.24 12.32 -6.36
CA PHE A 14 10.30 11.46 -5.18
C PHE A 14 9.77 10.06 -5.45
N GLU A 15 8.65 9.92 -6.17
CA GLU A 15 8.13 8.62 -6.61
C GLU A 15 9.14 7.86 -7.49
N ARG A 16 9.78 8.54 -8.45
CA ARG A 16 10.84 7.93 -9.26
C ARG A 16 12.03 7.47 -8.42
N ALA A 17 12.49 8.30 -7.48
CA ALA A 17 13.59 7.93 -6.58
C ALA A 17 13.24 6.73 -5.69
N LEU A 18 11.98 6.59 -5.26
CA LEU A 18 11.51 5.41 -4.54
C LEU A 18 11.53 4.15 -5.42
N CYS A 19 11.06 4.24 -6.67
CA CYS A 19 11.16 3.13 -7.62
C CYS A 19 12.62 2.71 -7.84
N GLU A 20 13.52 3.67 -8.08
CA GLU A 20 14.95 3.40 -8.27
C GLU A 20 15.58 2.75 -7.03
N ARG A 21 15.21 3.21 -5.82
CA ARG A 21 15.77 2.67 -4.58
C ARG A 21 15.26 1.28 -4.23
N THR A 22 13.99 1.00 -4.52
CA THR A 22 13.34 -0.27 -4.14
C THR A 22 13.37 -1.31 -5.25
N GLY A 23 13.50 -0.88 -6.51
CA GLY A 23 13.34 -1.71 -7.70
C GLY A 23 11.88 -1.94 -8.12
N ALA A 24 10.90 -1.30 -7.45
CA ALA A 24 9.49 -1.42 -7.82
C ALA A 24 9.18 -0.73 -9.15
N ALA A 25 8.20 -1.24 -9.90
CA ALA A 25 7.74 -0.62 -11.14
C ALA A 25 6.98 0.70 -10.88
N HIS A 26 6.25 0.77 -9.77
CA HIS A 26 5.43 1.93 -9.41
C HIS A 26 5.60 2.32 -7.94
N ALA A 27 5.59 3.63 -7.70
CA ALA A 27 5.46 4.25 -6.39
C ALA A 27 4.34 5.30 -6.44
N VAL A 28 3.55 5.37 -5.38
CA VAL A 28 2.44 6.33 -5.23
C VAL A 28 2.54 6.99 -3.86
N SER A 29 3.02 8.23 -3.83
CA SER A 29 3.20 9.02 -2.61
C SER A 29 1.88 9.57 -2.07
N CYS A 30 1.71 9.66 -0.77
CA CYS A 30 0.48 10.12 -0.13
C CYS A 30 0.76 10.87 1.18
N ALA A 31 -0.32 11.34 1.82
CA ALA A 31 -0.25 12.26 2.94
C ALA A 31 0.51 11.73 4.17
N ASN A 32 0.43 10.42 4.47
CA ASN A 32 1.15 9.79 5.59
C ASN A 32 1.15 8.25 5.47
N GLY A 33 1.88 7.56 6.36
CA GLY A 33 1.93 6.09 6.37
C GLY A 33 0.58 5.41 6.65
N THR A 34 -0.31 6.03 7.44
CA THR A 34 -1.66 5.49 7.67
C THR A 34 -2.50 5.58 6.40
N ALA A 35 -2.41 6.69 5.67
CA ALA A 35 -3.03 6.85 4.36
C ALA A 35 -2.49 5.82 3.37
N ALA A 36 -1.19 5.51 3.38
CA ALA A 36 -0.58 4.48 2.53
C ALA A 36 -1.20 3.10 2.78
N LEU A 37 -1.30 2.68 4.04
CA LEU A 37 -1.92 1.41 4.43
C LEU A 37 -3.41 1.36 4.07
N HIS A 38 -4.13 2.46 4.31
CA HIS A 38 -5.55 2.55 3.97
C HIS A 38 -5.79 2.47 2.45
N LEU A 39 -5.00 3.20 1.66
CA LEU A 39 -5.06 3.14 0.19
C LEU A 39 -4.73 1.73 -0.33
N ALA A 40 -3.76 1.05 0.28
CA ALA A 40 -3.43 -0.33 -0.07
C ALA A 40 -4.61 -1.29 0.18
N ALA A 41 -5.30 -1.15 1.32
CA ALA A 41 -6.49 -1.93 1.64
C ALA A 41 -7.63 -1.69 0.62
N LEU A 42 -7.89 -0.43 0.27
CA LEU A 42 -8.92 -0.05 -0.71
C LEU A 42 -8.57 -0.54 -2.13
N ALA A 43 -7.30 -0.44 -2.54
CA ALA A 43 -6.84 -0.89 -3.86
C ALA A 43 -7.03 -2.39 -4.05
N LEU A 44 -6.91 -3.20 -2.99
CA LEU A 44 -7.22 -4.63 -3.00
C LEU A 44 -8.74 -4.93 -2.98
N GLY A 45 -9.58 -3.91 -2.83
CA GLY A 45 -11.02 -4.05 -2.69
C GLY A 45 -11.42 -4.77 -1.40
N LEU A 46 -10.68 -4.54 -0.31
CA LEU A 46 -11.07 -5.04 1.02
C LEU A 46 -12.36 -4.34 1.46
N GLY A 47 -13.25 -5.09 2.08
CA GLY A 47 -14.56 -4.60 2.49
C GLY A 47 -15.27 -5.50 3.51
N PRO A 48 -16.54 -5.22 3.81
CA PRO A 48 -17.35 -6.05 4.70
C PRO A 48 -17.32 -7.54 4.32
N GLY A 49 -17.11 -8.40 5.30
CA GLY A 49 -16.99 -9.85 5.12
C GLY A 49 -15.57 -10.36 4.83
N ASP A 50 -14.65 -9.46 4.49
CA ASP A 50 -13.23 -9.77 4.38
C ASP A 50 -12.50 -9.59 5.72
N ALA A 51 -11.37 -10.28 5.88
CA ALA A 51 -10.45 -10.07 6.97
C ALA A 51 -9.00 -9.99 6.47
N VAL A 52 -8.15 -9.34 7.25
CA VAL A 52 -6.70 -9.35 7.07
C VAL A 52 -6.01 -9.89 8.31
N VAL A 53 -4.87 -10.55 8.11
CA VAL A 53 -4.04 -11.04 9.21
C VAL A 53 -2.99 -10.00 9.56
N VAL A 54 -2.95 -9.56 10.83
CA VAL A 54 -2.06 -8.49 11.31
C VAL A 54 -1.33 -8.98 12.57
N PRO A 55 -0.02 -8.74 12.74
CA PRO A 55 0.66 -9.05 14.00
C PRO A 55 0.06 -8.29 15.18
N SER A 56 -0.02 -8.94 16.34
CA SER A 56 -0.47 -8.32 17.60
C SER A 56 0.51 -7.26 18.11
N VAL A 57 1.80 -7.40 17.79
CA VAL A 57 2.86 -6.41 18.06
C VAL A 57 3.05 -5.54 16.82
N THR A 58 2.35 -4.41 16.77
CA THR A 58 2.48 -3.40 15.72
C THR A 58 2.00 -2.02 16.20
N PHE A 59 2.20 -1.00 15.38
CA PHE A 59 1.49 0.27 15.54
C PHE A 59 0.03 0.14 15.06
N LEU A 60 -0.90 0.79 15.77
CA LEU A 60 -2.35 0.70 15.55
C LEU A 60 -2.81 0.98 14.11
N ALA A 61 -2.06 1.79 13.34
CA ALA A 61 -2.41 2.13 11.96
C ALA A 61 -2.53 0.89 11.05
N THR A 62 -1.73 -0.15 11.27
CA THR A 62 -1.75 -1.39 10.49
C THR A 62 -3.13 -2.06 10.56
N ALA A 63 -3.67 -2.23 11.77
CA ALA A 63 -4.99 -2.82 11.98
C ALA A 63 -6.12 -1.85 11.58
N ASN A 64 -5.97 -0.56 11.91
CA ASN A 64 -6.99 0.44 11.60
C ASN A 64 -7.24 0.58 10.10
N ALA A 65 -6.21 0.47 9.25
CA ALA A 65 -6.36 0.57 7.80
C ALA A 65 -7.38 -0.43 7.24
N ALA A 66 -7.39 -1.67 7.75
CA ALA A 66 -8.38 -2.67 7.36
C ALA A 66 -9.79 -2.31 7.84
N ARG A 67 -9.90 -1.82 9.09
CA ARG A 67 -11.18 -1.35 9.64
C ARG A 67 -11.75 -0.16 8.88
N TYR A 68 -10.91 0.77 8.42
CA TYR A 68 -11.32 1.91 7.60
C TYR A 68 -11.90 1.47 6.25
N ALA A 69 -11.38 0.38 5.67
CA ALA A 69 -11.95 -0.24 4.48
C ALA A 69 -13.21 -1.09 4.77
N GLY A 70 -13.57 -1.30 6.04
CA GLY A 70 -14.71 -2.13 6.45
C GLY A 70 -14.38 -3.63 6.61
N ALA A 71 -13.12 -4.03 6.46
CA ALA A 71 -12.67 -5.40 6.67
C ALA A 71 -12.36 -5.68 8.16
N GLU A 72 -12.42 -6.94 8.57
CA GLU A 72 -12.08 -7.41 9.92
C GLU A 72 -10.57 -7.65 10.09
N VAL A 73 -10.13 -7.70 11.36
CA VAL A 73 -8.72 -7.92 11.71
C VAL A 73 -8.57 -9.24 12.46
N ALA A 74 -7.85 -10.17 11.86
CA ALA A 74 -7.42 -11.41 12.49
C ALA A 74 -6.02 -11.22 13.07
N PHE A 75 -5.92 -11.01 14.38
CA PHE A 75 -4.61 -10.86 15.01
C PHE A 75 -3.84 -12.19 15.00
N ALA A 76 -2.61 -12.14 14.50
CA ALA A 76 -1.59 -13.18 14.64
C ALA A 76 -0.68 -12.87 15.82
N ASP A 77 -0.18 -13.93 16.44
CA ASP A 77 0.89 -13.77 17.43
C ASP A 77 2.21 -13.41 16.73
N VAL A 78 3.24 -13.15 17.52
CA VAL A 78 4.60 -12.91 17.01
C VAL A 78 5.60 -13.88 17.64
N ASP A 79 6.71 -14.07 16.96
CA ASP A 79 7.86 -14.74 17.56
C ASP A 79 8.37 -13.90 18.76
N PRO A 80 8.56 -14.50 19.95
CA PRO A 80 8.88 -13.75 21.16
C PRO A 80 10.30 -13.20 21.20
N GLU A 81 11.21 -13.69 20.35
CA GLU A 81 12.60 -13.23 20.28
C GLU A 81 12.74 -12.05 19.32
N THR A 82 12.03 -12.09 18.20
CA THR A 82 12.11 -11.10 17.12
C THR A 82 11.00 -10.05 17.16
N GLY A 83 9.86 -10.37 17.77
CA GLY A 83 8.65 -9.54 17.74
C GLY A 83 7.95 -9.50 16.39
N LEU A 84 8.27 -10.42 15.47
CA LEU A 84 7.74 -10.46 14.10
C LEU A 84 6.75 -11.62 13.90
N MET A 85 5.74 -11.41 13.07
CA MET A 85 4.86 -12.48 12.61
C MET A 85 5.55 -13.29 11.51
N GLY A 86 5.63 -14.60 11.68
CA GLY A 86 6.05 -15.56 10.66
C GLY A 86 4.87 -16.32 10.03
N PRO A 87 5.17 -17.25 9.11
CA PRO A 87 4.14 -18.04 8.42
C PRO A 87 3.27 -18.87 9.36
N GLU A 88 3.85 -19.46 10.41
CA GLU A 88 3.13 -20.28 11.39
C GLU A 88 2.10 -19.45 12.17
N GLN A 89 2.50 -18.28 12.67
CA GLN A 89 1.59 -17.40 13.40
C GLN A 89 0.47 -16.86 12.48
N ALA A 90 0.80 -16.58 11.23
CA ALA A 90 -0.17 -16.15 10.23
C ALA A 90 -1.19 -17.26 9.91
N GLU A 91 -0.73 -18.50 9.68
CA GLU A 91 -1.59 -19.65 9.38
C GLU A 91 -2.54 -19.96 10.56
N ALA A 92 -2.03 -19.93 11.80
CA ALA A 92 -2.86 -20.07 12.98
C ALA A 92 -3.94 -18.97 13.11
N ALA A 93 -3.63 -17.73 12.72
CA ALA A 93 -4.60 -16.63 12.69
C ALA A 93 -5.64 -16.81 11.58
N MET A 94 -5.23 -17.30 10.41
CA MET A 94 -6.12 -17.62 9.30
C MET A 94 -7.13 -18.70 9.69
N GLU A 95 -6.70 -19.75 10.39
CA GLU A 95 -7.61 -20.78 10.90
C GLU A 95 -8.65 -20.22 11.87
N ARG A 96 -8.23 -19.34 12.80
CA ARG A 96 -9.15 -18.68 13.74
C ARG A 96 -10.15 -17.80 12.99
N ALA A 97 -9.71 -17.04 11.99
CA ALA A 97 -10.57 -16.20 11.16
C ALA A 97 -11.60 -17.04 10.39
N ALA A 98 -11.18 -18.16 9.81
CA ALA A 98 -12.07 -19.08 9.11
C ALA A 98 -13.14 -19.67 10.05
N ARG A 99 -12.77 -20.06 11.27
CA ARG A 99 -13.73 -20.52 12.30
C ARG A 99 -14.72 -19.44 12.74
N ALA A 100 -14.30 -18.17 12.69
CA ALA A 100 -15.17 -17.01 12.94
C ALA A 100 -16.05 -16.64 11.73
N GLY A 101 -15.93 -17.34 10.60
CA GLY A 101 -16.70 -17.09 9.39
C GLY A 101 -16.17 -15.94 8.52
N TRP A 102 -14.92 -15.50 8.74
CA TRP A 102 -14.31 -14.44 7.93
C TRP A 102 -13.53 -15.00 6.75
N ARG A 103 -13.59 -14.28 5.62
CA ARG A 103 -12.76 -14.58 4.45
C ARG A 103 -11.45 -13.81 4.53
N VAL A 104 -10.36 -14.48 4.88
CA VAL A 104 -9.04 -13.84 4.84
C VAL A 104 -8.66 -13.52 3.40
N ARG A 105 -8.24 -12.28 3.14
CA ARG A 105 -7.86 -11.77 1.81
C ARG A 105 -6.43 -11.31 1.70
N ALA A 106 -5.82 -10.90 2.81
CA ALA A 106 -4.45 -10.43 2.82
C ALA A 106 -3.72 -10.76 4.13
N LEU A 107 -2.41 -10.91 4.02
CA LEU A 107 -1.47 -10.85 5.14
C LEU A 107 -0.86 -9.45 5.20
N VAL A 108 -0.72 -8.89 6.41
CA VAL A 108 -0.15 -7.56 6.61
C VAL A 108 1.05 -7.65 7.56
N PRO A 109 2.20 -8.21 7.11
CA PRO A 109 3.38 -8.27 7.93
C PRO A 109 3.98 -6.88 8.18
N VAL A 110 4.57 -6.70 9.35
CA VAL A 110 5.19 -5.45 9.78
C VAL A 110 6.69 -5.68 9.88
N HIS A 111 7.47 -4.84 9.21
CA HIS A 111 8.93 -4.84 9.35
C HIS A 111 9.31 -4.00 10.57
N PHE A 112 9.25 -4.63 11.74
CA PHE A 112 9.34 -3.94 13.02
C PHE A 112 10.76 -3.43 13.30
N ALA A 113 10.87 -2.16 13.70
CA ALA A 113 12.14 -1.47 13.95
C ALA A 113 13.18 -1.57 12.81
N GLY A 114 12.74 -1.80 11.57
CA GLY A 114 13.60 -1.97 10.40
C GLY A 114 14.05 -3.42 10.14
N GLN A 115 13.79 -4.34 11.07
CA GLN A 115 13.99 -5.77 10.86
C GLN A 115 12.89 -6.30 9.93
N THR A 116 13.29 -7.05 8.91
CA THR A 116 12.36 -7.63 7.95
C THR A 116 11.68 -8.86 8.54
N ALA A 117 10.36 -8.98 8.33
CA ALA A 117 9.63 -10.21 8.60
C ALA A 117 10.12 -11.32 7.63
N ASP A 118 9.72 -12.57 7.86
CA ASP A 118 9.99 -13.66 6.91
C ASP A 118 9.17 -13.47 5.62
N ARG A 119 9.63 -12.55 4.76
CA ARG A 119 8.98 -12.15 3.51
C ARG A 119 8.88 -13.32 2.54
N THR A 120 9.89 -14.20 2.52
CA THR A 120 9.88 -15.39 1.66
C THR A 120 8.82 -16.39 2.09
N GLY A 121 8.79 -16.76 3.38
CA GLY A 121 7.82 -17.71 3.90
C GLY A 121 6.39 -17.17 3.85
N LEU A 122 6.17 -15.90 4.20
CA LEU A 122 4.87 -15.25 4.14
C LEU A 122 4.37 -15.08 2.71
N GLY A 123 5.25 -14.73 1.77
CA GLY A 123 4.92 -14.67 0.35
C GLY A 123 4.52 -16.03 -0.21
N ALA A 124 5.24 -17.09 0.16
CA ALA A 124 4.90 -18.47 -0.23
C ALA A 124 3.55 -18.93 0.37
N LEU A 125 3.29 -18.61 1.64
CA LEU A 125 2.01 -18.86 2.29
C LEU A 125 0.88 -18.12 1.55
N ALA A 126 1.05 -16.81 1.29
CA ALA A 126 0.05 -16.02 0.60
C ALA A 126 -0.26 -16.59 -0.79
N ALA A 127 0.76 -16.93 -1.57
CA ALA A 127 0.61 -17.53 -2.89
C ALA A 127 -0.19 -18.85 -2.86
N ARG A 128 0.11 -19.74 -1.89
CA ARG A 128 -0.60 -21.02 -1.71
C ARG A 128 -2.11 -20.83 -1.47
N HIS A 129 -2.49 -19.76 -0.80
CA HIS A 129 -3.87 -19.47 -0.43
C HIS A 129 -4.54 -18.40 -1.32
N GLY A 130 -3.86 -17.89 -2.34
CA GLY A 130 -4.37 -16.81 -3.20
C GLY A 130 -4.61 -15.50 -2.44
N LEU A 131 -3.82 -15.21 -1.43
CA LEU A 131 -3.89 -14.00 -0.62
C LEU A 131 -2.97 -12.91 -1.17
N ALA A 132 -3.36 -11.66 -0.97
CA ALA A 132 -2.45 -10.53 -1.14
C ALA A 132 -1.50 -10.39 0.06
N VAL A 133 -0.41 -9.66 -0.13
CA VAL A 133 0.48 -9.24 0.96
C VAL A 133 0.63 -7.72 0.93
N ILE A 134 0.27 -7.07 2.04
CA ILE A 134 0.52 -5.65 2.27
C ILE A 134 1.66 -5.54 3.27
N GLU A 135 2.88 -5.27 2.80
CA GLU A 135 4.02 -5.07 3.70
C GLU A 135 3.91 -3.71 4.39
N ASP A 136 3.74 -3.68 5.70
CA ASP A 136 3.90 -2.47 6.50
C ASP A 136 5.40 -2.23 6.76
N ALA A 137 5.99 -1.44 5.88
CA ALA A 137 7.39 -1.06 5.88
C ALA A 137 7.62 0.34 6.44
N CYS A 138 6.72 0.86 7.27
CA CYS A 138 6.83 2.21 7.84
C CYS A 138 8.13 2.44 8.64
N HIS A 139 8.86 1.39 9.04
CA HIS A 139 10.15 1.44 9.72
C HIS A 139 11.33 0.92 8.88
N ALA A 140 11.09 0.44 7.66
CA ALA A 140 12.03 -0.44 6.96
C ALA A 140 12.45 0.06 5.58
N ILE A 141 12.26 1.36 5.29
CA ILE A 141 12.85 1.94 4.09
C ILE A 141 14.38 1.80 4.15
N GLY A 142 14.94 1.19 3.10
CA GLY A 142 16.37 0.92 3.00
C GLY A 142 16.84 -0.42 3.55
N SER A 143 15.98 -1.19 4.22
CA SER A 143 16.26 -2.58 4.58
C SER A 143 16.31 -3.47 3.33
N VAL A 144 17.17 -4.50 3.36
CA VAL A 144 17.46 -5.38 2.23
C VAL A 144 17.60 -6.80 2.74
N ASP A 145 16.86 -7.74 2.15
CA ASP A 145 17.10 -9.16 2.36
C ASP A 145 18.19 -9.64 1.41
N VAL A 146 19.09 -10.48 1.92
CA VAL A 146 20.10 -11.16 1.10
C VAL A 146 19.67 -12.62 0.94
N MET A 147 19.31 -12.99 -0.28
CA MET A 147 18.85 -14.35 -0.60
C MET A 147 20.01 -15.36 -0.58
N PRO A 148 19.75 -16.67 -0.43
CA PRO A 148 20.80 -17.70 -0.47
C PRO A 148 21.62 -17.73 -1.77
N ASP A 149 21.04 -17.26 -2.87
CA ASP A 149 21.70 -17.12 -4.18
C ASP A 149 22.51 -15.81 -4.33
N GLY A 150 22.61 -15.01 -3.26
CA GLY A 150 23.35 -13.76 -3.21
C GLY A 150 22.59 -12.55 -3.75
N ARG A 151 21.34 -12.71 -4.25
CA ARG A 151 20.54 -11.56 -4.68
C ARG A 151 20.13 -10.69 -3.49
N ALA A 152 20.28 -9.38 -3.66
CA ALA A 152 19.80 -8.37 -2.73
C ALA A 152 18.38 -7.95 -3.12
N LEU A 153 17.41 -8.11 -2.22
CA LEU A 153 16.01 -7.74 -2.43
C LEU A 153 15.60 -6.64 -1.44
N PRO A 154 15.60 -5.36 -1.88
CA PRO A 154 15.10 -4.27 -1.05
C PRO A 154 13.66 -4.50 -0.59
N VAL A 155 13.35 -4.02 0.61
CA VAL A 155 11.97 -3.83 1.04
C VAL A 155 11.29 -2.84 0.08
N GLY A 156 10.09 -3.17 -0.39
CA GLY A 156 9.38 -2.40 -1.41
C GLY A 156 9.52 -2.88 -2.84
N SER A 157 10.42 -3.83 -3.13
CA SER A 157 10.67 -4.34 -4.49
C SER A 157 9.50 -5.09 -5.13
N GLY A 158 8.48 -5.44 -4.35
CA GLY A 158 7.36 -6.29 -4.79
C GLY A 158 7.75 -7.75 -5.07
N ALA A 159 8.90 -8.21 -4.56
CA ALA A 159 9.36 -9.60 -4.74
C ALA A 159 8.45 -10.63 -4.04
N PHE A 160 7.86 -10.25 -2.91
CA PHE A 160 7.01 -11.11 -2.07
C PHE A 160 5.71 -10.42 -1.63
N GLY A 161 5.62 -9.11 -1.86
CA GLY A 161 4.51 -8.24 -1.49
C GLY A 161 3.68 -7.84 -2.71
N THR A 162 2.36 -7.73 -2.56
CA THR A 162 1.49 -7.10 -3.55
C THR A 162 1.63 -5.58 -3.50
N LEU A 163 1.71 -5.05 -2.28
CA LEU A 163 1.82 -3.63 -1.96
C LEU A 163 2.77 -3.47 -0.78
N THR A 164 3.62 -2.45 -0.79
CA THR A 164 4.47 -2.11 0.36
C THR A 164 4.22 -0.66 0.76
N ALA A 165 3.81 -0.44 2.01
CA ALA A 165 3.51 0.88 2.55
C ALA A 165 4.70 1.44 3.34
N PHE A 166 5.05 2.70 3.08
CA PHE A 166 6.11 3.46 3.76
C PHE A 166 5.55 4.67 4.49
N SER A 167 6.28 5.12 5.51
CA SER A 167 6.00 6.35 6.25
C SER A 167 7.21 7.28 6.23
N PHE A 168 6.94 8.56 6.04
CA PHE A 168 7.89 9.67 6.07
C PHE A 168 7.53 10.70 7.15
N HIS A 169 6.92 10.24 8.24
CA HIS A 169 6.68 11.04 9.46
C HIS A 169 8.03 11.45 10.10
N PRO A 170 8.13 12.54 10.90
CA PRO A 170 9.41 13.13 11.31
C PRO A 170 10.32 12.23 12.15
N VAL A 171 9.75 11.15 12.72
CA VAL A 171 10.50 10.16 13.53
C VAL A 171 10.91 8.92 12.72
N LYS A 172 10.66 8.87 11.41
CA LYS A 172 11.07 7.78 10.53
C LYS A 172 12.45 8.05 9.92
N THR A 173 13.06 7.03 9.31
CA THR A 173 14.41 7.07 8.73
C THR A 173 14.58 8.20 7.71
N ILE A 174 13.54 8.46 6.91
CA ILE A 174 13.44 9.60 6.00
C ILE A 174 12.18 10.36 6.37
N ALA A 175 12.25 11.68 6.47
CA ALA A 175 11.14 12.54 6.90
C ALA A 175 10.76 13.54 5.82
N ALA A 176 9.46 13.80 5.69
CA ALA A 176 8.86 14.78 4.78
C ALA A 176 7.88 15.74 5.52
N GLY A 177 8.06 15.91 6.83
CA GLY A 177 7.03 16.50 7.68
C GLY A 177 5.92 15.49 7.91
N GLU A 178 4.95 15.41 7.01
CA GLU A 178 4.03 14.27 6.91
C GLU A 178 4.17 13.66 5.53
N GLY A 179 4.20 12.34 5.45
CA GLY A 179 4.27 11.65 4.17
C GLY A 179 4.21 10.14 4.29
N GLY A 180 3.78 9.51 3.20
CA GLY A 180 3.81 8.07 3.02
C GLY A 180 3.91 7.74 1.54
N ALA A 181 4.10 6.47 1.22
CA ALA A 181 4.02 5.99 -0.15
C ALA A 181 3.63 4.52 -0.17
N VAL A 182 3.10 4.08 -1.31
CA VAL A 182 2.90 2.66 -1.60
C VAL A 182 3.70 2.30 -2.84
N THR A 183 4.50 1.25 -2.78
CA THR A 183 5.12 0.65 -3.97
C THR A 183 4.39 -0.62 -4.39
N THR A 184 4.37 -0.89 -5.69
CA THR A 184 3.80 -2.10 -6.29
C THR A 184 4.36 -2.34 -7.69
N ASN A 185 4.27 -3.58 -8.16
CA ASN A 185 4.59 -3.97 -9.54
C ASN A 185 3.34 -4.13 -10.43
N ASP A 186 2.15 -3.93 -9.86
CA ASP A 186 0.87 -4.04 -10.55
C ASP A 186 0.39 -2.65 -10.99
N ALA A 187 0.26 -2.46 -12.30
CA ALA A 187 -0.14 -1.18 -12.90
C ALA A 187 -1.59 -0.79 -12.57
N ASP A 188 -2.48 -1.76 -12.43
CA ASP A 188 -3.90 -1.53 -12.11
C ASP A 188 -4.04 -1.10 -10.65
N LEU A 189 -3.33 -1.77 -9.73
CA LEU A 189 -3.26 -1.33 -8.34
C LEU A 189 -2.64 0.07 -8.23
N ALA A 190 -1.57 0.36 -8.96
CA ALA A 190 -0.97 1.68 -8.99
C ALA A 190 -1.97 2.75 -9.49
N ALA A 191 -2.75 2.46 -10.53
CA ALA A 191 -3.79 3.37 -11.03
C ALA A 191 -4.89 3.62 -9.97
N ARG A 192 -5.37 2.55 -9.31
CA ARG A 192 -6.35 2.65 -8.21
C ARG A 192 -5.84 3.51 -7.05
N LEU A 193 -4.59 3.29 -6.62
CA LEU A 193 -3.94 4.09 -5.57
C LEU A 193 -3.92 5.58 -5.94
N ARG A 194 -3.57 5.93 -7.19
CA ARG A 194 -3.53 7.32 -7.67
C ARG A 194 -4.92 7.97 -7.66
N ARG A 195 -5.96 7.23 -8.08
CA ARG A 195 -7.36 7.70 -8.02
C ARG A 195 -7.83 7.90 -6.59
N PHE A 196 -7.69 6.89 -5.72
CA PHE A 196 -8.14 6.98 -4.33
C PHE A 196 -7.42 8.08 -3.54
N ARG A 197 -6.13 8.32 -3.80
CA ARG A 197 -5.37 9.44 -3.22
C ARG A 197 -5.95 10.82 -3.58
N ASN A 198 -6.64 10.91 -4.71
CA ASN A 198 -7.04 12.15 -5.35
C ASN A 198 -8.56 12.19 -5.61
N HIS A 199 -9.34 12.07 -4.53
CA HIS A 199 -10.82 12.16 -4.54
C HIS A 199 -11.55 11.12 -5.41
N GLY A 200 -10.85 10.10 -5.93
CA GLY A 200 -11.46 9.13 -6.85
C GLY A 200 -11.64 9.69 -8.27
N MET A 201 -11.01 10.84 -8.57
CA MET A 201 -11.17 11.51 -9.85
C MET A 201 -10.43 10.77 -10.96
N GLU A 202 -11.15 10.50 -12.06
CA GLU A 202 -10.58 10.21 -13.37
C GLU A 202 -10.48 11.53 -14.16
N ARG A 203 -9.31 11.79 -14.73
CA ARG A 203 -9.02 13.00 -15.52
C ARG A 203 -8.36 12.68 -16.86
N GLU A 204 -7.95 11.44 -17.07
CA GLU A 204 -7.38 10.99 -18.33
C GLU A 204 -8.53 10.79 -19.33
N PRO A 205 -8.51 11.47 -20.49
CA PRO A 205 -9.59 11.35 -21.46
C PRO A 205 -9.88 9.92 -21.93
N ALA A 206 -8.88 9.05 -21.92
CA ALA A 206 -9.06 7.63 -22.27
C ALA A 206 -9.93 6.85 -21.27
N GLY A 207 -10.15 7.38 -20.06
CA GLY A 207 -10.94 6.76 -19.00
C GLY A 207 -12.33 7.36 -18.81
N PHE A 208 -12.74 8.36 -19.60
CA PHE A 208 -14.07 8.96 -19.49
C PHE A 208 -15.14 8.05 -20.11
N GLU A 209 -16.25 7.89 -19.41
CA GLU A 209 -17.41 7.14 -19.90
C GLU A 209 -18.43 8.06 -20.61
N ASP A 210 -18.60 9.31 -20.14
CA ASP A 210 -19.50 10.29 -20.75
C ASP A 210 -18.75 11.17 -21.74
N HIS A 211 -18.58 10.63 -22.94
CA HIS A 211 -17.87 11.31 -24.02
C HIS A 211 -18.56 12.61 -24.49
N GLU A 212 -19.88 12.73 -24.35
CA GLU A 212 -20.61 13.91 -24.79
C GLU A 212 -20.32 15.11 -23.88
N ALA A 213 -20.26 14.88 -22.57
CA ALA A 213 -19.89 15.92 -21.61
C ALA A 213 -18.37 16.17 -21.58
N ALA A 214 -17.57 15.13 -21.83
CA ALA A 214 -16.12 15.19 -21.72
C ALA A 214 -15.41 15.86 -22.91
N PHE A 215 -15.97 15.77 -24.13
CA PHE A 215 -15.31 16.24 -25.34
C PHE A 215 -16.14 17.28 -26.10
N ALA A 216 -15.48 18.30 -26.62
CA ALA A 216 -16.08 19.19 -27.62
C ALA A 216 -16.30 18.47 -28.96
N ALA A 217 -17.06 19.07 -29.87
CA ALA A 217 -17.40 18.49 -31.18
C ALA A 217 -16.15 18.11 -32.01
N GLU A 218 -15.01 18.74 -31.75
CA GLU A 218 -13.73 18.49 -32.41
C GLU A 218 -12.88 17.39 -31.72
N GLY A 219 -13.44 16.67 -30.73
CA GLY A 219 -12.74 15.62 -29.98
C GLY A 219 -11.73 16.15 -28.96
N ILE A 220 -11.79 17.43 -28.63
CA ILE A 220 -10.90 18.07 -27.64
C ILE A 220 -11.49 17.86 -26.25
N ALA A 221 -10.73 17.23 -25.36
CA ALA A 221 -11.13 17.01 -23.97
C ALA A 221 -11.30 18.34 -23.23
N ASN A 222 -12.41 18.48 -22.49
CA ASN A 222 -12.68 19.62 -21.65
C ASN A 222 -11.71 19.64 -20.45
N PRO A 223 -10.87 20.69 -20.28
CA PRO A 223 -9.82 20.72 -19.26
C PRO A 223 -10.36 20.72 -17.81
N TRP A 224 -11.64 21.05 -17.62
CA TRP A 224 -12.31 21.09 -16.32
C TRP A 224 -13.17 19.85 -16.05
N TYR A 225 -13.30 18.96 -17.02
CA TYR A 225 -14.07 17.73 -16.86
C TYR A 225 -13.29 16.69 -16.08
N TYR A 226 -14.00 15.95 -15.24
CA TYR A 226 -13.51 14.79 -14.52
C TYR A 226 -14.71 13.92 -14.14
N GLU A 227 -14.45 12.62 -14.02
CA GLU A 227 -15.44 11.65 -13.55
C GLU A 227 -15.04 11.11 -12.18
N MET A 228 -16.00 10.53 -11.47
CA MET A 228 -15.75 9.90 -10.19
C MET A 228 -16.61 8.63 -10.09
N ALA A 229 -16.03 7.51 -10.52
CA ALA A 229 -16.69 6.20 -10.48
C ALA A 229 -16.89 5.70 -9.04
N GLU A 230 -15.98 6.06 -8.12
CA GLU A 230 -16.04 5.71 -6.71
C GLU A 230 -15.47 6.84 -5.83
N PRO A 231 -15.97 7.03 -4.59
CA PRO A 231 -15.42 8.03 -3.69
C PRO A 231 -13.95 7.74 -3.34
N GLY A 232 -13.10 8.76 -3.45
CA GLY A 232 -11.73 8.72 -2.92
C GLY A 232 -11.50 9.75 -1.80
N PHE A 233 -10.23 9.99 -1.51
CA PHE A 233 -9.77 10.78 -0.38
C PHE A 233 -8.88 11.93 -0.82
N ASN A 234 -8.72 12.93 0.05
CA ASN A 234 -7.68 13.94 -0.12
C ASN A 234 -6.41 13.50 0.62
N TYR A 235 -5.71 12.51 0.09
CA TYR A 235 -4.48 11.97 0.69
C TYR A 235 -3.24 12.36 -0.13
N ARG A 236 -3.28 13.52 -0.78
CA ARG A 236 -2.15 14.02 -1.58
C ARG A 236 -1.01 14.45 -0.65
N LEU A 237 0.22 14.11 -1.03
CA LEU A 237 1.43 14.66 -0.43
C LEU A 237 1.65 16.09 -0.95
N THR A 238 2.23 16.94 -0.11
CA THR A 238 2.65 18.30 -0.44
C THR A 238 4.01 18.28 -1.16
N ASP A 239 4.18 19.12 -2.18
CA ASP A 239 5.38 19.29 -2.99
C ASP A 239 6.53 19.99 -2.25
#